data_AF-A0A374MNG4-F1
#
_entry.id   AF-A0A374MNG4-F1
#
_cell.length_a   1.000
_cell.length_b   1.000
_cell.length_c   1.000
_cell.angle_alpha   90.00
_cell.angle_beta   90.00
_cell.angle_gamma   90.00
#
_symmetry.space_group_name_H-M   'P 1'
#
loop_
_entity.id
_entity.type
_entity.pdbx_description
1 polymer ?
#
loop_
_entity_poly.entity_id
_entity_poly.type
_entity_poly.pdbx_seq_one_letter_code
_entity_poly.pdbx_strand_id
1 'polypeptide(L)'
;MKATLKYPIFQFSPDENMVYTFWKENKTTQLALLKEADGWKGDIVIDSTGTKYTVRRSYMTGWKGIHGFTGMSTGMISYETEYEDNPEPFSLRQLQERIAERYPKTRCFREECWDSVDDFRQTIFACKSFEELAETMMPKHEFTVWERIQDYFFRGFFLMLGGMLLYIIWLFIKKAWLWIVG
;
A
#
# COMPACT_ATOMS: atom_id res chain seq x y z
N MET A 1 11.64 -22.41 6.99
CA MET A 1 12.87 -21.58 7.10
C MET A 1 12.57 -20.09 7.14
N LYS A 2 13.52 -19.28 7.67
CA LYS A 2 13.54 -17.82 7.41
C LYS A 2 14.16 -17.58 6.03
N ALA A 3 13.60 -16.66 5.25
CA ALA A 3 14.11 -16.31 3.93
C ALA A 3 14.40 -14.81 3.85
N THR A 4 15.42 -14.43 3.07
CA THR A 4 15.69 -13.02 2.72
C THR A 4 15.12 -12.77 1.33
N LEU A 5 13.94 -12.16 1.26
CA LEU A 5 13.24 -11.91 0.00
C LEU A 5 13.86 -10.76 -0.78
N LYS A 6 13.87 -10.86 -2.11
CA LYS A 6 14.22 -9.76 -3.00
C LYS A 6 12.96 -9.03 -3.46
N TYR A 7 12.93 -7.72 -3.26
CA TYR A 7 11.77 -6.90 -3.57
C TYR A 7 11.84 -6.36 -5.01
N PRO A 8 10.69 -6.11 -5.68
CA PRO A 8 9.33 -6.27 -5.17
C PRO A 8 8.90 -7.73 -4.99
N ILE A 9 7.97 -7.97 -4.09
CA ILE A 9 7.36 -9.29 -3.88
C ILE A 9 5.87 -9.24 -4.19
N PHE A 10 5.33 -10.37 -4.63
CA PHE A 10 3.91 -10.59 -4.85
C PHE A 10 3.42 -11.62 -3.83
N GLN A 11 2.40 -11.28 -3.05
CA GLN A 11 1.78 -12.20 -2.09
C GLN A 11 0.30 -12.39 -2.42
N PHE A 12 -0.16 -13.64 -2.39
CA PHE A 12 -1.56 -13.98 -2.57
C PHE A 12 -1.91 -15.34 -1.97
N SER A 13 -3.16 -15.48 -1.54
CA SER A 13 -3.74 -16.77 -1.16
C SER A 13 -3.99 -17.61 -2.43
N PRO A 14 -3.82 -18.95 -2.38
CA PRO A 14 -4.10 -19.84 -3.50
C PRO A 14 -5.53 -19.72 -4.06
N ASP A 15 -6.50 -19.44 -3.19
CA ASP A 15 -7.93 -19.40 -3.49
C ASP A 15 -8.46 -17.98 -3.73
N GLU A 16 -7.66 -16.96 -3.46
CA GLU A 16 -8.04 -15.58 -3.67
C GLU A 16 -7.68 -15.08 -5.08
N ASN A 17 -8.41 -14.04 -5.49
CA ASN A 17 -8.21 -13.39 -6.78
C ASN A 17 -7.25 -12.20 -6.71
N MET A 18 -6.92 -11.74 -5.50
CA MET A 18 -6.09 -10.56 -5.29
C MET A 18 -4.63 -10.94 -5.21
N VAL A 19 -3.78 -10.13 -5.85
CA VAL A 19 -2.33 -10.21 -5.74
C VAL A 19 -1.84 -8.91 -5.13
N TYR A 20 -1.27 -9.00 -3.93
CA TYR A 20 -0.69 -7.86 -3.23
C TYR A 20 0.76 -7.69 -3.64
N THR A 21 1.15 -6.46 -4.00
CA THR A 21 2.52 -6.13 -4.38
C THR A 21 3.15 -5.32 -3.26
N PHE A 22 4.33 -5.73 -2.80
CA PHE A 22 5.10 -5.01 -1.79
C PHE A 22 6.47 -4.62 -2.34
N TRP A 23 6.86 -3.36 -2.15
CA TRP A 23 8.15 -2.82 -2.61
C TRP A 23 9.24 -2.86 -1.56
N LYS A 24 8.89 -3.19 -0.32
CA LYS A 24 9.80 -3.29 0.81
C LYS A 24 9.20 -4.19 1.87
N GLU A 25 10.06 -4.62 2.78
CA GLU A 25 9.64 -5.41 3.92
C GLU A 25 8.63 -4.65 4.78
N ASN A 26 7.49 -5.30 5.03
CA ASN A 26 6.48 -4.82 5.96
C ASN A 26 6.26 -5.86 7.05
N LYS A 27 6.88 -5.65 8.22
CA LYS A 27 6.74 -6.50 9.41
C LYS A 27 5.69 -5.99 10.38
N THR A 28 4.69 -5.26 9.90
CA THR A 28 3.67 -4.66 10.76
C THR A 28 2.28 -4.97 10.23
N THR A 29 1.41 -5.44 11.13
CA THR A 29 -0.01 -5.61 10.84
C THR A 29 -0.84 -5.33 12.10
N GLN A 30 -2.15 -5.51 12.03
CA GLN A 30 -3.03 -5.59 13.19
C GLN A 30 -3.14 -7.05 13.65
N LEU A 31 -3.16 -7.28 14.97
CA LEU A 31 -3.31 -8.61 15.56
C LEU A 31 -4.59 -9.32 15.10
N ALA A 32 -5.66 -8.58 14.88
CA ALA A 32 -6.92 -9.12 14.36
C ALA A 32 -6.72 -9.73 12.96
N LEU A 33 -6.06 -9.01 12.05
CA LEU A 33 -5.78 -9.48 10.69
C LEU A 33 -4.86 -10.70 10.69
N LEU A 34 -3.83 -10.72 11.54
CA LEU A 34 -2.95 -11.88 11.66
C LEU A 34 -3.72 -13.14 12.08
N LYS A 35 -4.69 -13.00 12.99
CA LYS A 35 -5.53 -14.12 13.45
C LYS A 35 -6.55 -14.54 12.40
N GLU A 36 -7.20 -13.57 11.76
CA GLU A 36 -8.19 -13.82 10.71
C GLU A 36 -7.57 -14.57 9.53
N ALA A 37 -6.35 -14.22 9.15
CA ALA A 37 -5.60 -14.88 8.08
C ALA A 37 -4.88 -16.18 8.52
N ASP A 38 -5.10 -16.68 9.74
CA ASP A 38 -4.36 -17.82 10.32
C ASP A 38 -2.83 -17.71 10.11
N GLY A 39 -2.26 -16.53 10.36
CA GLY A 39 -0.85 -16.26 10.14
C GLY A 39 -0.42 -16.27 8.66
N TRP A 40 -1.35 -16.03 7.74
CA TRP A 40 -1.19 -16.15 6.28
C TRP A 40 -0.69 -17.52 5.84
N LYS A 41 -1.00 -18.56 6.62
CA LYS A 41 -0.52 -19.91 6.34
C LYS A 41 -1.05 -20.39 4.99
N GLY A 42 -0.15 -20.87 4.15
CA GLY A 42 -0.46 -21.33 2.79
C GLY A 42 -0.41 -20.24 1.73
N ASP A 43 -0.24 -18.97 2.10
CA ASP A 43 -0.03 -17.89 1.14
C ASP A 43 1.21 -18.14 0.29
N ILE A 44 1.10 -17.78 -0.97
CA ILE A 44 2.19 -17.84 -1.93
C ILE A 44 2.85 -16.47 -1.98
N VAL A 45 4.17 -16.45 -1.82
CA VAL A 45 5.01 -15.26 -1.98
C VAL A 45 5.99 -15.50 -3.12
N ILE A 46 6.02 -14.62 -4.11
CA ILE A 46 6.98 -14.66 -5.22
C ILE A 46 7.86 -13.43 -5.11
N ASP A 47 9.16 -13.63 -5.05
CA ASP A 47 10.14 -12.54 -5.03
C ASP A 47 10.53 -12.10 -6.44
N SER A 48 11.27 -10.98 -6.55
CA SER A 48 11.64 -10.42 -7.84
C SER A 48 12.58 -11.29 -8.69
N THR A 49 13.15 -12.35 -8.10
CA THR A 49 13.96 -13.33 -8.84
C THR A 49 13.14 -14.45 -9.46
N GLY A 50 11.82 -14.48 -9.21
CA GLY A 50 10.96 -15.58 -9.59
C GLY A 50 11.11 -16.79 -8.67
N THR A 51 11.51 -16.58 -7.41
CA THR A 51 11.49 -17.64 -6.40
C THR A 51 10.16 -17.61 -5.68
N LYS A 52 9.43 -18.72 -5.69
CA LYS A 52 8.19 -18.93 -4.97
C LYS A 52 8.46 -19.55 -3.60
N TYR A 53 7.84 -18.96 -2.60
CA TYR A 53 7.81 -19.43 -1.22
C TYR A 53 6.36 -19.65 -0.82
N THR A 54 6.12 -20.66 0.01
CA THR A 54 4.83 -20.87 0.68
C THR A 54 4.99 -20.46 2.14
N VAL A 55 4.08 -19.65 2.65
CA VAL A 55 4.10 -19.25 4.06
C VAL A 55 3.70 -20.45 4.92
N ARG A 56 4.61 -20.87 5.80
CA ARG A 56 4.36 -21.94 6.77
C ARG A 56 3.55 -21.43 7.96
N ARG A 57 3.95 -20.26 8.45
CA ARG A 57 3.29 -19.53 9.53
C ARG A 57 3.83 -18.11 9.63
N SER A 58 3.02 -17.23 10.14
CA SER A 58 3.47 -15.94 10.65
C SER A 58 2.99 -15.74 12.07
N TYR A 59 3.84 -15.15 12.90
CA TYR A 59 3.58 -15.01 14.32
C TYR A 59 4.00 -13.65 14.82
N MET A 60 3.25 -13.16 15.82
CA MET A 60 3.56 -11.93 16.51
C MET A 60 4.90 -12.04 17.24
N THR A 61 5.73 -11.02 17.10
CA THR A 61 7.01 -10.89 17.81
C THR A 61 6.99 -9.76 18.85
N GLY A 62 6.05 -8.83 18.76
CA GLY A 62 5.90 -7.78 19.75
C GLY A 62 4.78 -6.79 19.42
N TRP A 63 4.45 -5.94 20.38
CA TRP A 63 3.54 -4.81 20.16
C TRP A 63 4.27 -3.66 19.45
N LYS A 64 3.58 -2.98 18.54
CA LYS A 64 4.09 -1.76 17.92
C LYS A 64 3.53 -0.52 18.61
N GLY A 65 4.36 0.49 18.86
CA GLY A 65 3.95 1.68 19.59
C GLY A 65 3.64 1.38 21.06
N ILE A 66 2.77 2.16 21.69
CA ILE A 66 2.39 1.97 23.09
C ILE A 66 1.37 0.82 23.16
N HIS A 67 1.84 -0.41 23.37
CA HIS A 67 1.00 -1.62 23.45
C HIS A 67 0.04 -1.79 22.26
N GLY A 68 0.51 -1.51 21.05
CA GLY A 68 -0.30 -1.63 19.83
C GLY A 68 -1.04 -0.36 19.43
N PHE A 69 -0.92 0.72 20.20
CA PHE A 69 -1.45 2.03 19.85
C PHE A 69 -0.43 2.86 19.06
N THR A 70 -0.81 3.28 17.85
CA THR A 70 -0.02 4.14 16.96
C THR A 70 -0.78 5.42 16.56
N GLY A 71 -1.65 5.93 17.43
CA GLY A 71 -2.48 7.11 17.17
C GLY A 71 -3.80 6.76 16.50
N MET A 72 -3.79 6.51 15.19
CA MET A 72 -5.01 6.20 14.41
C MET A 72 -5.34 4.70 14.36
N SER A 73 -4.52 3.84 14.96
CA SER A 73 -4.69 2.40 14.89
C SER A 73 -4.38 1.75 16.24
N THR A 74 -5.15 0.73 16.58
CA THR A 74 -5.02 -0.08 17.79
C THR A 74 -4.72 -1.52 17.41
N GLY A 75 -4.09 -2.26 18.33
CA GLY A 75 -3.78 -3.67 18.09
C GLY A 75 -2.64 -3.89 17.08
N MET A 76 -1.81 -2.87 16.84
CA MET A 76 -0.68 -2.95 15.91
C MET A 76 0.43 -3.83 16.48
N ILE A 77 0.93 -4.76 15.68
CA ILE A 77 1.96 -5.71 16.08
C ILE A 77 3.10 -5.73 15.09
N SER A 78 4.27 -6.08 15.59
CA SER A 78 5.36 -6.63 14.81
C SER A 78 5.17 -8.13 14.65
N TYR A 79 5.46 -8.65 13.47
CA TYR A 79 5.40 -10.08 13.20
C TYR A 79 6.59 -10.54 12.36
N GLU A 80 6.86 -11.84 12.41
CA GLU A 80 7.79 -12.52 11.52
C GLU A 80 7.07 -13.63 10.76
N THR A 81 7.59 -13.94 9.58
CA THR A 81 7.08 -14.99 8.70
C THR A 81 8.15 -16.04 8.49
N GLU A 82 7.74 -17.30 8.63
CA GLU A 82 8.51 -18.47 8.25
C GLU A 82 7.87 -19.09 7.02
N TYR A 83 8.73 -19.51 6.08
CA TYR A 83 8.35 -20.18 4.85
C TYR A 83 8.56 -21.68 4.97
N GLU A 84 7.95 -22.45 4.08
CA GLU A 84 8.29 -23.87 3.91
C GLU A 84 9.74 -24.01 3.40
N ASP A 85 10.33 -25.19 3.59
CA ASP A 85 11.78 -25.42 3.35
C ASP A 85 12.10 -25.73 1.87
N ASN A 86 11.10 -25.69 0.99
CA ASN A 86 11.16 -26.03 -0.42
C ASN A 86 10.75 -24.84 -1.31
N PRO A 87 11.61 -23.81 -1.46
CA PRO A 87 11.38 -22.76 -2.45
C PRO A 87 11.44 -23.36 -3.85
N GLU A 88 10.59 -22.85 -4.75
CA GLU A 88 10.45 -23.37 -6.11
C GLU A 88 10.59 -22.24 -7.14
N PRO A 89 11.14 -22.51 -8.34
CA PRO A 89 11.14 -21.52 -9.40
C PRO A 89 9.69 -21.25 -9.86
N PHE A 90 9.39 -20.00 -10.16
CA PHE A 90 8.12 -19.54 -10.66
C PHE A 90 8.34 -18.50 -11.74
N SER A 91 7.85 -18.79 -12.94
CA SER A 91 8.12 -17.94 -14.09
C SER A 91 7.27 -16.67 -14.04
N LEU A 92 7.82 -15.58 -14.61
CA LEU A 92 7.07 -14.35 -14.85
C LEU A 92 5.77 -14.64 -15.61
N ARG A 93 5.82 -15.55 -16.59
CA ARG A 93 4.66 -15.94 -17.39
C ARG A 93 3.52 -16.51 -16.55
N GLN A 94 3.83 -17.41 -15.62
CA GLN A 94 2.82 -17.97 -14.71
C GLN A 94 2.19 -16.90 -13.82
N LEU A 95 2.98 -15.90 -13.39
CA LEU A 95 2.47 -14.80 -12.57
C LEU A 95 1.57 -13.88 -13.39
N GLN A 96 1.99 -13.53 -14.60
CA GLN A 96 1.21 -12.74 -15.56
C GLN A 96 -0.13 -13.41 -15.87
N GLU A 97 -0.14 -14.72 -16.16
CA GLU A 97 -1.36 -15.49 -16.42
C GLU A 97 -2.31 -15.45 -15.23
N ARG A 98 -1.78 -15.66 -14.02
CA ARG A 98 -2.59 -15.61 -12.80
C ARG A 98 -3.22 -14.23 -12.57
N ILE A 99 -2.44 -13.17 -12.73
CA ILE A 99 -2.92 -11.78 -12.58
C ILE A 99 -3.96 -11.46 -13.66
N ALA A 100 -3.66 -11.75 -14.92
CA ALA A 100 -4.53 -11.50 -16.07
C ALA A 100 -5.89 -12.23 -15.96
N GLU A 101 -5.90 -13.40 -15.34
CA GLU A 101 -7.12 -14.19 -15.15
C GLU A 101 -7.93 -13.74 -13.93
N ARG A 102 -7.26 -13.51 -12.80
CA ARG A 102 -7.93 -13.36 -11.50
C ARG A 102 -8.17 -11.91 -11.08
N TYR A 103 -7.22 -11.02 -11.34
CA TYR A 103 -7.29 -9.65 -10.85
C TYR A 103 -8.53 -8.88 -11.35
N PRO A 104 -8.96 -9.01 -12.63
CA PRO A 104 -10.17 -8.36 -13.13
C PRO A 104 -11.47 -8.84 -12.45
N LYS A 105 -11.45 -10.01 -11.80
CA LYS A 105 -12.62 -10.55 -11.06
C LYS A 105 -12.76 -9.92 -9.66
N THR A 106 -11.79 -9.14 -9.21
CA THR A 106 -11.80 -8.51 -7.88
C THR A 106 -12.61 -7.22 -7.89
N ARG A 107 -13.24 -6.89 -6.75
CA ARG A 107 -13.88 -5.57 -6.55
C ARG A 107 -12.90 -4.39 -6.58
N CYS A 108 -11.60 -4.66 -6.46
CA CYS A 108 -10.56 -3.65 -6.48
C CYS A 108 -10.02 -3.38 -7.88
N PHE A 109 -10.44 -4.16 -8.89
CA PHE A 109 -10.19 -3.82 -10.28
C PHE A 109 -10.93 -2.52 -10.60
N ARG A 110 -10.18 -1.48 -10.92
CA ARG A 110 -10.73 -0.18 -11.30
C ARG A 110 -10.72 -0.12 -12.81
N GLU A 111 -11.89 -0.33 -13.41
CA GLU A 111 -12.07 -0.15 -14.86
C GLU A 111 -11.60 1.25 -15.30
N GLU A 112 -11.78 2.27 -14.47
CA GLU A 112 -11.29 3.64 -14.74
C GLU A 112 -9.77 3.76 -14.96
N CYS A 113 -8.97 2.78 -14.51
CA CYS A 113 -7.52 2.78 -14.70
C CYS A 113 -7.07 2.12 -16.01
N TRP A 114 -8.00 1.54 -16.78
CA TRP A 114 -7.69 0.74 -17.97
C TRP A 114 -8.71 1.03 -19.08
N ASP A 115 -8.26 1.17 -20.32
CA ASP A 115 -9.19 1.40 -21.42
C ASP A 115 -10.13 0.20 -21.65
N SER A 116 -9.65 -1.02 -21.33
CA SER A 116 -10.44 -2.25 -21.32
C SER A 116 -9.74 -3.37 -20.53
N VAL A 117 -10.46 -4.48 -20.29
CA VAL A 117 -9.86 -5.70 -19.72
C VAL A 117 -8.78 -6.28 -20.65
N ASP A 118 -8.95 -6.15 -21.97
CA ASP A 118 -7.96 -6.65 -22.92
C ASP A 118 -6.70 -5.77 -22.93
N ASP A 119 -6.85 -4.45 -22.80
CA ASP A 119 -5.75 -3.50 -22.62
C ASP A 119 -4.94 -3.81 -21.35
N PHE A 120 -5.62 -4.05 -20.23
CA PHE A 120 -5.00 -4.53 -18.99
C PHE A 120 -4.18 -5.81 -19.25
N ARG A 121 -4.79 -6.82 -19.87
CA ARG A 121 -4.11 -8.10 -20.14
C ARG A 121 -2.89 -7.91 -21.04
N GLN A 122 -3.00 -7.12 -22.09
CA GLN A 122 -1.89 -6.81 -22.99
C GLN A 122 -0.75 -6.14 -22.25
N THR A 123 -1.04 -5.15 -21.40
CA THR A 123 -0.05 -4.45 -20.58
C THR A 123 0.67 -5.41 -19.62
N ILE A 124 -0.08 -6.29 -18.95
CA ILE A 124 0.49 -7.30 -18.04
C ILE A 124 1.42 -8.25 -18.80
N PHE A 125 1.03 -8.73 -19.98
CA PHE A 125 1.84 -9.64 -20.80
C PHE A 125 3.02 -8.97 -21.52
N ALA A 126 3.00 -7.65 -21.67
CA ALA A 126 4.10 -6.88 -22.24
C ALA A 126 5.29 -6.72 -21.28
N CYS A 127 5.06 -6.85 -19.96
CA CYS A 127 6.10 -6.77 -18.94
C CYS A 127 7.17 -7.86 -19.14
N LYS A 128 8.45 -7.48 -19.04
CA LYS A 128 9.61 -8.35 -19.26
C LYS A 128 10.30 -8.79 -17.97
N SER A 129 9.94 -8.17 -16.84
CA SER A 129 10.49 -8.46 -15.53
C SER A 129 9.42 -8.43 -14.44
N PHE A 130 9.75 -8.98 -13.27
CA PHE A 130 8.89 -8.89 -12.09
C PHE A 130 8.76 -7.44 -11.60
N GLU A 131 9.80 -6.64 -11.76
CA GLU A 131 9.83 -5.23 -11.43
C GLU A 131 8.87 -4.41 -12.31
N GLU A 132 8.91 -4.58 -13.63
CA GLU A 132 7.99 -3.90 -14.57
C GLU A 132 6.54 -4.30 -14.29
N LEU A 133 6.30 -5.58 -13.98
CA LEU A 133 4.98 -6.08 -13.60
C LEU A 133 4.49 -5.46 -12.28
N ALA A 134 5.37 -5.35 -11.28
CA ALA A 134 5.05 -4.72 -10.02
C ALA A 134 4.73 -3.23 -10.20
N GLU A 135 5.50 -2.53 -11.03
CA GLU A 135 5.30 -1.11 -11.34
C GLU A 135 3.97 -0.85 -12.04
N THR A 136 3.59 -1.74 -12.96
CA THR A 136 2.29 -1.70 -13.64
C THR A 136 1.13 -1.90 -12.68
N MET A 137 1.23 -2.88 -11.77
CA MET A 137 0.16 -3.23 -10.83
C MET A 137 0.02 -2.22 -9.69
N MET A 138 1.15 -1.77 -9.17
CA MET A 138 1.22 -0.86 -8.04
C MET A 138 2.50 -0.05 -8.18
N PRO A 139 2.45 1.13 -8.83
CA PRO A 139 3.61 1.99 -9.00
C PRO A 139 4.30 2.18 -7.65
N LYS A 140 5.63 2.14 -7.65
CA LYS A 140 6.41 2.36 -6.44
C LYS A 140 6.08 3.77 -5.91
N HIS A 141 5.14 3.86 -4.97
CA HIS A 141 4.79 5.11 -4.34
C HIS A 141 5.89 5.45 -3.33
N GLU A 142 6.89 6.17 -3.81
CA GLU A 142 7.77 6.96 -2.98
C GLU A 142 7.01 8.19 -2.49
N PHE A 143 6.04 8.01 -1.59
CA PHE A 143 5.70 9.14 -0.73
C PHE A 143 6.92 9.38 0.13
N THR A 144 7.77 10.32 -0.28
CA THR A 144 8.69 10.90 0.69
C THR A 144 7.81 11.46 1.80
N VAL A 145 8.10 11.06 3.03
CA VAL A 145 7.42 11.60 4.23
C VAL A 145 7.40 13.14 4.19
N TRP A 146 8.38 13.72 3.51
CA TRP A 146 8.50 15.13 3.14
C TRP A 146 7.36 15.71 2.30
N GLU A 147 6.88 15.03 1.25
CA GLU A 147 5.76 15.51 0.41
C GLU A 147 4.43 15.52 1.17
N ARG A 148 4.20 14.51 2.03
CA ARG A 148 3.05 14.51 2.94
C ARG A 148 3.14 15.62 3.97
N ILE A 149 4.33 15.83 4.57
CA ILE A 149 4.56 16.94 5.50
C ILE A 149 4.34 18.28 4.79
N GLN A 150 4.85 18.47 3.57
CA GLN A 150 4.64 19.69 2.79
C GLN A 150 3.15 19.93 2.51
N ASP A 151 2.39 18.94 2.05
CA ASP A 151 0.97 19.13 1.74
C ASP A 151 0.16 19.53 2.99
N TYR A 152 0.42 18.90 4.14
CA TYR A 152 -0.21 19.29 5.42
C TYR A 152 0.24 20.67 5.90
N PHE A 153 1.54 20.98 5.79
CA PHE A 153 2.10 22.25 6.24
C PHE A 153 1.58 23.41 5.38
N PHE A 154 1.56 23.25 4.05
CA PHE A 154 1.02 24.25 3.13
C PHE A 154 -0.49 24.42 3.31
N ARG A 155 -1.28 23.34 3.40
CA ARG A 155 -2.73 23.46 3.64
C ARG A 155 -3.05 24.18 4.94
N GLY A 156 -2.38 23.81 6.04
CA GLY A 156 -2.56 24.49 7.33
C GLY A 156 -2.13 25.96 7.30
N PHE A 157 -1.00 26.25 6.65
CA PHE A 157 -0.44 27.59 6.53
C PHE A 157 -1.31 28.52 5.66
N PHE A 158 -1.83 28.03 4.52
CA PHE A 158 -2.71 28.81 3.65
C PHE A 158 -4.07 29.10 4.29
N LEU A 159 -4.63 28.17 5.08
CA LEU A 159 -5.87 28.40 5.84
C LEU A 159 -5.69 29.48 6.92
N MET A 160 -4.58 29.42 7.68
CA MET A 160 -4.22 30.45 8.67
C MET A 160 -4.02 31.83 8.01
N LEU A 161 -3.26 31.89 6.92
CA LEU A 161 -3.04 33.14 6.18
C LEU A 161 -4.34 33.71 5.60
N GLY A 162 -5.20 32.87 5.02
CA GLY A 162 -6.50 33.27 4.52
C GLY A 162 -7.40 33.86 5.62
N GLY A 163 -7.45 33.20 6.79
CA GLY A 163 -8.19 33.70 7.96
C GLY A 163 -7.66 35.03 8.48
N MET A 164 -6.35 35.19 8.59
CA MET A 164 -5.70 36.45 8.97
C MET A 164 -6.01 37.59 7.98
N LEU A 165 -5.97 37.30 6.69
CA LEU A 165 -6.20 38.29 5.64
C LEU A 165 -7.68 38.75 5.62
N LEU A 166 -8.62 37.82 5.80
CA LEU A 166 -10.04 38.14 6.00
C LEU A 166 -10.29 38.97 7.26
N TYR A 167 -9.60 38.67 8.36
CA TYR A 167 -9.68 39.45 9.59
C TYR A 167 -9.17 40.89 9.41
N ILE A 168 -8.06 41.07 8.70
CA ILE A 168 -7.52 42.39 8.36
C ILE A 168 -8.51 43.16 7.49
N ILE A 169 -9.05 42.55 6.43
CA ILE A 169 -10.08 43.17 5.58
C ILE A 169 -11.29 43.59 6.41
N TRP A 170 -11.76 42.72 7.31
CA TRP A 170 -12.87 43.03 8.21
C TRP A 170 -12.58 44.24 9.13
N LEU A 171 -11.36 44.34 9.67
CA LEU A 171 -10.94 45.51 10.45
C LEU A 171 -10.97 46.81 9.64
N PHE A 172 -10.53 46.76 8.38
CA PHE A 172 -10.59 47.91 7.48
C PHE A 172 -12.03 48.32 7.17
N ILE A 173 -12.90 47.36 6.86
CA ILE A 173 -14.33 47.60 6.62
C ILE A 173 -14.99 48.22 7.87
N LYS A 174 -14.74 47.66 9.06
CA LYS A 174 -15.26 48.18 10.33
C LYS A 174 -14.81 49.62 10.58
N LYS A 175 -13.53 49.92 10.33
CA LYS A 175 -12.98 51.27 10.51
C LYS A 175 -13.55 52.27 9.52
N ALA A 176 -13.72 51.88 8.25
CA ALA A 176 -14.36 52.69 7.23
C ALA A 176 -15.84 52.95 7.54
N TRP A 177 -16.57 51.95 8.04
CA TRP A 177 -17.96 52.10 8.45
C TRP A 177 -18.12 53.07 9.62
N LEU A 178 -17.25 52.98 10.63
CA LEU A 178 -17.21 53.94 11.75
C LEU A 178 -16.88 55.38 11.31
N TRP A 179 -16.18 55.56 10.19
CA TRP A 179 -15.95 56.87 9.58
C TRP A 179 -17.16 57.40 8.81
N ILE A 180 -17.95 56.52 8.20
CA ILE A 180 -19.14 56.89 7.43
C ILE A 180 -20.34 57.18 8.34
N VAL A 181 -20.46 56.45 9.45
CA VAL A 181 -21.55 56.60 10.44
C VAL A 181 -21.19 57.59 11.56
N GLY A 182 -19.98 58.16 11.50
CA GLY A 182 -19.56 59.30 12.33
C GLY A 182 -20.37 60.56 12.01
#